data_AF-A0A0Q4KT08-F1
#
_entry.id   AF-A0A0Q4KT08-F1
#
_cell.length_a   1.000
_cell.length_b   1.000
_cell.length_c   1.000
_cell.angle_alpha   90.00
_cell.angle_beta   90.00
_cell.angle_gamma   90.00
#
_symmetry.space_group_name_H-M   'P 1'
#
loop_
_entity.id
_entity.type
_entity.pdbx_description
1 polymer ?
#
loop_
_entity_poly.entity_id
_entity_poly.type
_entity_poly.pdbx_seq_one_letter_code
_entity_poly.pdbx_strand_id
1 'polypeptide(L)'
;MAVSGFKGFGWLLGIAVVSPACYMVSSQVAAERGRVEAVEMAILDARKDIRALETEFDTRANLAQLERWNGDILSLSAPRPEQYVSSDAQLAALRPVEGGHQYASLVVPAATDLALAEVKPVEQPAVKLALPKVAPIQTADAAPAPLVSRPTLQKALATAATAKPRIQKVAMIDSGLLSDATFGDLVSSARRERGTLR
;
A
#
# COMPACT_ATOMS: atom_id res chain seq x y z
N MET A 1 53.72 -45.79 49.13
CA MET A 1 52.26 -45.90 49.29
C MET A 1 51.61 -44.58 48.83
N ALA A 2 51.42 -44.34 47.53
CA ALA A 2 50.85 -43.08 47.04
C ALA A 2 50.19 -43.16 45.64
N VAL A 3 49.75 -44.34 45.19
CA VAL A 3 49.24 -44.50 43.80
C VAL A 3 47.72 -44.66 43.74
N SER A 4 47.04 -44.90 44.88
CA SER A 4 45.59 -45.15 44.90
C SER A 4 44.71 -43.89 44.81
N GLY A 5 45.28 -42.68 44.98
CA GLY A 5 44.53 -41.41 45.03
C GLY A 5 44.05 -40.89 43.66
N PHE A 6 44.72 -41.26 42.56
CA PHE A 6 44.38 -40.79 41.22
C PHE A 6 43.10 -41.41 40.65
N LYS A 7 42.65 -42.55 41.19
CA LYS A 7 41.47 -43.25 40.66
C LYS A 7 40.16 -42.47 40.86
N GLY A 8 40.07 -41.69 41.95
CA GLY A 8 38.92 -40.80 42.19
C GLY A 8 38.95 -39.55 41.31
N PHE A 9 40.14 -39.02 41.00
CA PHE A 9 40.31 -37.84 40.16
C PHE A 9 39.84 -38.08 38.72
N GLY A 10 40.09 -39.26 38.16
CA GLY A 10 39.57 -39.63 36.84
C GLY A 10 38.04 -39.65 36.77
N TRP A 11 37.38 -40.07 37.85
CA TRP A 11 35.92 -40.09 37.93
C TRP A 11 35.33 -38.68 38.03
N LEU A 12 35.97 -37.81 38.84
CA LEU A 12 35.61 -36.39 38.92
C LEU A 12 35.82 -35.66 37.59
N LEU A 13 36.93 -35.93 36.90
CA LEU A 13 37.21 -35.36 35.58
C LEU A 13 36.17 -35.82 34.54
N GLY A 14 35.76 -37.10 34.60
CA GLY A 14 34.70 -37.64 33.77
C GLY A 14 33.38 -36.88 33.94
N ILE A 15 32.92 -36.67 35.18
CA ILE A 15 31.71 -35.88 35.46
C ILE A 15 31.88 -34.43 35.02
N ALA A 16 33.04 -33.83 35.29
CA ALA A 16 33.33 -32.44 34.95
C ALA A 16 33.29 -32.19 33.43
N VAL A 17 33.53 -33.21 32.60
CA VAL A 17 33.41 -33.12 31.13
C VAL A 17 31.99 -33.46 30.66
N VAL A 18 31.37 -34.51 31.21
CA VAL A 18 30.04 -34.98 30.79
C VAL A 18 28.94 -33.98 31.16
N SER A 19 29.01 -33.35 32.33
CA SER A 19 27.97 -32.42 32.79
C SER A 19 27.82 -31.21 31.84
N PRO A 20 28.88 -30.48 31.45
CA PRO A 20 28.80 -29.42 30.45
C PRO A 20 28.37 -29.91 29.06
N ALA A 21 28.78 -31.12 28.65
CA ALA A 21 28.37 -31.67 27.36
C ALA A 21 26.85 -31.92 27.30
N CYS A 22 26.28 -32.47 28.38
CA CYS A 22 24.83 -32.64 28.51
C CYS A 22 24.10 -31.28 28.51
N TYR A 23 24.68 -30.27 29.19
CA TYR A 23 24.14 -28.90 29.18
C TYR A 23 24.13 -28.27 27.78
N MET A 24 25.21 -28.43 27.01
CA MET A 24 25.27 -27.95 25.62
C MET A 24 24.12 -28.52 24.78
N VAL A 25 23.86 -29.83 24.87
CA VAL A 25 22.74 -30.46 24.15
C VAL A 25 21.39 -29.88 24.60
N SER A 26 21.18 -29.67 25.91
CA SER A 26 19.95 -29.05 26.42
C SER A 26 19.77 -27.60 25.92
N SER A 27 20.85 -26.83 25.84
CA SER A 27 20.83 -25.46 25.31
C SER A 27 20.48 -25.40 23.82
N GLN A 28 20.87 -26.41 23.03
CA GLN A 28 20.49 -26.51 21.62
C GLN A 28 18.98 -26.72 21.44
N VAL A 29 18.33 -27.48 22.33
CA VAL A 29 16.87 -27.64 22.29
C VAL A 29 16.17 -26.31 22.55
N ALA A 30 16.67 -25.49 23.48
CA ALA A 30 16.14 -24.16 23.72
C ALA A 30 16.34 -23.24 22.50
N ALA A 31 17.51 -23.30 21.85
CA ALA A 31 17.77 -22.58 20.61
C ALA A 31 16.85 -23.01 19.47
N GLU A 32 16.57 -24.31 19.35
CA GLU A 32 15.68 -24.85 18.31
C GLU A 32 14.22 -24.43 18.52
N ARG A 33 13.74 -24.39 19.76
CA ARG A 33 12.41 -23.84 20.07
C ARG A 33 12.30 -22.38 19.64
N GLY A 34 13.33 -21.58 19.90
CA GLY A 34 13.37 -20.18 19.44
C GLY A 34 13.38 -20.05 17.91
N ARG A 35 14.01 -20.97 17.18
CA ARG A 35 13.96 -21.00 15.70
C ARG A 35 12.55 -21.33 15.21
N VAL A 36 11.87 -22.29 15.83
CA VAL A 36 10.49 -22.65 15.47
C VAL A 36 9.55 -21.45 15.70
N GLU A 37 9.63 -20.80 16.86
CA GLU A 37 8.84 -19.60 17.17
C GLU A 37 9.11 -18.47 16.16
N ALA A 38 10.38 -18.25 15.79
CA ALA A 38 10.73 -17.24 14.78
C ALA A 38 10.14 -17.54 13.40
N VAL A 39 10.15 -18.81 12.98
CA VAL A 39 9.53 -19.24 11.71
C VAL A 39 8.02 -19.10 11.78
N GLU A 40 7.39 -19.43 12.91
CA GLU A 40 5.95 -19.28 13.10
C GLU A 40 5.52 -17.81 12.99
N MET A 41 6.26 -16.89 13.60
CA MET A 41 6.03 -15.45 13.45
C MET A 41 6.22 -14.99 12.00
N ALA A 42 7.27 -15.47 11.31
CA ALA A 42 7.48 -15.15 9.89
C ALA A 42 6.33 -15.67 9.01
N ILE A 43 5.76 -16.84 9.31
CA ILE A 43 4.59 -17.38 8.61
C ILE A 43 3.37 -16.49 8.85
N LEU A 44 3.15 -16.02 10.07
CA LEU A 44 2.03 -15.13 10.39
C LEU A 44 2.13 -13.80 9.64
N ASP A 45 3.33 -13.23 9.55
CA ASP A 45 3.57 -12.00 8.79
C ASP A 45 3.40 -12.23 7.29
N ALA A 46 3.96 -13.30 6.74
CA ALA A 46 3.76 -13.67 5.33
C ALA A 46 2.26 -13.86 4.98
N ARG A 47 1.46 -14.44 5.88
CA ARG A 47 0.00 -14.57 5.70
C ARG A 47 -0.74 -13.23 5.74
N LYS A 48 -0.23 -12.23 6.44
CA LYS A 48 -0.80 -10.86 6.39
C LYS A 48 -0.44 -10.20 5.06
N ASP A 49 0.80 -10.34 4.62
CA ASP A 49 1.27 -9.80 3.35
C ASP A 49 0.51 -10.40 2.16
N ILE A 50 0.30 -11.73 2.15
CA ILE A 50 -0.50 -12.40 1.12
C ILE A 50 -1.91 -11.80 1.05
N ARG A 51 -2.59 -11.63 2.19
CA ARG A 51 -3.93 -11.03 2.21
C ARG A 51 -3.93 -9.59 1.71
N ALA A 52 -2.92 -8.79 2.06
CA ALA A 52 -2.79 -7.44 1.54
C ALA A 52 -2.61 -7.45 0.01
N LEU A 53 -1.72 -8.30 -0.50
CA LEU A 53 -1.48 -8.45 -1.93
C LEU A 53 -2.74 -8.93 -2.68
N GLU A 54 -3.47 -9.92 -2.12
CA GLU A 54 -4.74 -10.39 -2.69
C GLU A 54 -5.75 -9.24 -2.79
N THR A 55 -5.88 -8.39 -1.77
CA THR A 55 -6.79 -7.24 -1.85
C THR A 55 -6.35 -6.20 -2.88
N GLU A 56 -5.04 -5.98 -3.07
CA GLU A 56 -4.53 -5.11 -4.14
C GLU A 56 -4.79 -5.70 -5.52
N PHE A 57 -4.64 -7.02 -5.68
CA PHE A 57 -4.92 -7.70 -6.94
C PHE A 57 -6.41 -7.69 -7.27
N ASP A 58 -7.28 -7.99 -6.30
CA ASP A 58 -8.72 -7.98 -6.50
C ASP A 58 -9.22 -6.58 -6.88
N THR A 59 -8.70 -5.54 -6.23
CA THR A 59 -9.06 -4.16 -6.60
C THR A 59 -8.58 -3.78 -8.00
N ARG A 60 -7.35 -4.15 -8.40
CA ARG A 60 -6.83 -3.89 -9.76
C ARG A 60 -7.54 -4.73 -10.84
N ALA A 61 -7.86 -5.98 -10.55
CA ALA A 61 -8.57 -6.86 -11.47
C ALA A 61 -10.04 -6.44 -11.64
N ASN A 62 -10.70 -6.01 -10.56
CA ASN A 62 -12.06 -5.50 -10.60
C ASN A 62 -12.18 -4.26 -11.48
N LEU A 63 -11.21 -3.33 -11.44
CA LEU A 63 -11.21 -2.17 -12.33
C LEU A 63 -11.13 -2.56 -13.82
N ALA A 64 -10.26 -3.50 -14.18
CA ALA A 64 -10.16 -3.99 -15.56
C ALA A 64 -11.42 -4.74 -16.00
N GLN A 65 -12.05 -5.49 -15.10
CA GLN A 65 -13.33 -6.16 -15.36
C GLN A 65 -14.47 -5.16 -15.53
N LEU A 66 -14.54 -4.13 -14.69
CA LEU A 66 -15.51 -3.05 -14.81
C LEU A 66 -15.34 -2.31 -16.13
N GLU A 67 -14.11 -1.97 -16.53
CA GLU A 67 -13.84 -1.32 -17.83
C GLU A 67 -14.29 -2.18 -19.00
N ARG A 68 -14.02 -3.49 -18.95
CA ARG A 68 -14.49 -4.44 -19.95
C ARG A 68 -16.03 -4.51 -19.98
N TRP A 69 -16.68 -4.66 -18.84
CA TRP A 69 -18.16 -4.67 -18.77
C TRP A 69 -18.75 -3.34 -19.25
N ASN A 70 -18.04 -2.25 -18.98
CA ASN A 70 -18.44 -0.92 -19.37
C ASN A 70 -18.42 -0.75 -20.90
N GLY A 71 -17.39 -1.27 -21.56
CA GLY A 71 -17.30 -1.28 -23.02
C GLY A 71 -18.21 -2.31 -23.71
N ASP A 72 -18.20 -3.56 -23.23
CA ASP A 72 -18.82 -4.71 -23.92
C ASP A 72 -20.35 -4.77 -23.76
N ILE A 73 -20.88 -4.40 -22.58
CA ILE A 73 -22.29 -4.64 -22.21
C ILE A 73 -23.01 -3.34 -21.82
N LEU A 74 -22.40 -2.54 -20.95
CA LEU A 74 -23.09 -1.38 -20.35
C LEU A 74 -23.01 -0.13 -21.23
N SER A 75 -22.06 -0.07 -22.16
CA SER A 75 -21.78 1.08 -23.04
C SER A 75 -21.59 2.42 -22.31
N LEU A 76 -21.22 2.42 -21.03
CA LEU A 76 -20.97 3.67 -20.31
C LEU A 76 -19.56 4.16 -20.63
N SER A 77 -19.37 5.47 -20.71
CA SER A 77 -18.04 6.08 -20.78
C SER A 77 -17.85 7.07 -19.64
N ALA A 78 -16.60 7.38 -19.31
CA ALA A 78 -16.33 8.47 -18.39
C ALA A 78 -16.78 9.80 -19.03
N PRO A 79 -17.41 10.72 -18.28
CA PRO A 79 -17.84 11.99 -18.85
C PRO A 79 -16.65 12.80 -19.36
N ARG A 80 -16.81 13.42 -20.53
CA ARG A 80 -15.76 14.24 -21.13
C ARG A 80 -15.65 15.60 -20.40
N PRO A 81 -14.45 16.22 -20.33
CA PRO A 81 -14.28 17.54 -19.72
C PRO A 81 -15.22 18.61 -20.29
N GLU A 82 -15.52 18.51 -21.59
CA GLU A 82 -16.46 19.38 -22.34
C GLU A 82 -17.91 19.30 -21.81
N GLN A 83 -18.28 18.23 -21.12
CA GLN A 83 -19.62 18.02 -20.55
C GLN A 83 -19.78 18.66 -19.16
N TYR A 84 -18.68 19.11 -18.56
CA TYR A 84 -18.69 19.82 -17.28
C TYR A 84 -18.73 21.32 -17.50
N VAL A 85 -19.52 21.99 -16.66
CA VAL A 85 -19.58 23.45 -16.61
C VAL A 85 -18.36 23.96 -15.85
N SER A 86 -17.63 24.89 -16.46
CA SER A 86 -16.36 25.39 -15.92
C SER A 86 -16.48 26.56 -14.96
N SER A 87 -17.63 27.26 -14.92
CA SER A 87 -17.84 28.43 -14.06
C SER A 87 -19.29 28.60 -13.58
N ASP A 88 -19.46 29.25 -12.43
CA ASP A 88 -20.77 29.58 -11.85
C ASP A 88 -21.61 30.49 -12.78
N ALA A 89 -20.95 31.33 -13.57
CA ALA A 89 -21.62 32.16 -14.57
C ALA A 89 -22.22 31.32 -15.71
N GLN A 90 -21.51 30.27 -16.16
CA GLN A 90 -22.05 29.31 -17.13
C GLN A 90 -23.18 28.49 -16.51
N LEU A 91 -23.07 28.11 -15.23
CA LEU A 91 -24.13 27.39 -14.52
C LEU A 91 -25.39 28.24 -14.34
N ALA A 92 -25.26 29.54 -14.06
CA ALA A 92 -26.38 30.46 -13.98
C ALA A 92 -27.07 30.69 -15.34
N ALA A 93 -26.33 30.52 -16.44
CA ALA A 93 -26.88 30.58 -17.79
C ALA A 93 -27.61 29.29 -18.20
N LEU A 94 -27.34 28.15 -17.53
CA LEU A 94 -28.09 26.92 -17.71
C LEU A 94 -29.48 27.06 -17.13
N ARG A 95 -30.47 27.04 -18.02
CA ARG A 95 -31.88 27.03 -17.63
C ARG A 95 -32.24 25.63 -17.12
N PRO A 96 -33.03 25.48 -16.04
CA PRO A 96 -33.54 24.18 -15.63
C PRO A 96 -34.27 23.54 -16.81
N VAL A 97 -33.82 22.35 -17.22
CA VAL A 97 -34.56 21.55 -18.20
C VAL A 97 -35.89 21.17 -17.56
N GLU A 98 -37.00 21.47 -18.23
CA GLU A 98 -38.32 21.04 -17.77
C GLU A 98 -38.43 19.51 -17.90
N GLY A 99 -38.10 18.81 -16.81
CA GLY A 99 -38.03 17.35 -16.80
C GLY A 99 -37.58 16.73 -15.48
N GLY A 100 -37.74 17.43 -14.35
CA GLY A 100 -37.35 16.95 -13.03
C GLY A 100 -35.84 16.86 -12.80
N HIS A 101 -35.42 16.71 -11.55
CA HIS A 101 -34.02 16.46 -11.21
C HIS A 101 -33.57 15.12 -11.80
N GLN A 102 -32.87 15.15 -12.93
CA GLN A 102 -32.21 13.97 -13.45
C GLN A 102 -30.90 13.77 -12.69
N TYR A 103 -30.89 12.75 -11.83
CA TYR A 103 -29.66 12.33 -11.17
C TYR A 103 -28.68 11.85 -12.24
N ALA A 104 -27.41 12.25 -12.13
CA ALA A 104 -26.35 11.90 -13.08
C ALA A 104 -26.17 10.38 -13.31
N SER A 105 -26.78 9.52 -12.48
CA SER A 105 -26.81 8.07 -12.71
C SER A 105 -27.75 7.62 -13.83
N LEU A 106 -28.60 8.51 -14.35
CA LEU A 106 -29.58 8.22 -15.42
C LEU A 106 -29.14 8.75 -16.79
N VAL A 107 -28.14 9.64 -16.84
CA VAL A 107 -27.53 10.07 -18.10
C VAL A 107 -26.39 9.09 -18.36
N VAL A 108 -26.66 8.06 -19.15
CA VAL A 108 -25.62 7.21 -19.72
C VAL A 108 -24.94 8.04 -20.82
N PRO A 109 -23.68 8.51 -20.68
CA PRO A 109 -22.91 8.94 -21.82
C PRO A 109 -22.55 7.68 -22.60
N ALA A 110 -23.53 7.18 -23.35
CA ALA A 110 -23.27 6.22 -24.41
C ALA A 110 -22.20 6.85 -25.28
N ALA A 111 -21.14 6.09 -25.58
CA ALA A 111 -20.18 6.46 -26.60
C ALA A 111 -20.88 6.42 -27.97
N THR A 112 -21.84 7.30 -28.20
CA THR A 112 -22.26 7.63 -29.55
C THR A 112 -21.14 8.49 -30.11
N ASP A 113 -20.50 8.00 -31.17
CA ASP A 113 -19.69 8.76 -32.11
C ASP A 113 -20.56 9.87 -32.71
N LEU A 114 -20.87 10.90 -31.92
CA LEU A 114 -21.48 12.12 -32.39
C LEU A 114 -20.39 12.88 -33.13
N ALA A 115 -20.35 12.60 -34.43
CA ALA A 115 -19.62 13.36 -35.42
C ALA A 115 -19.74 14.86 -35.12
N LEU A 116 -18.60 15.45 -34.77
CA LEU A 116 -18.18 16.83 -34.99
C LEU A 116 -19.33 17.80 -35.31
N ALA A 117 -20.09 18.20 -34.29
CA ALA A 117 -20.78 19.48 -34.36
C ALA A 117 -19.72 20.56 -34.16
N GLU A 118 -19.33 21.19 -35.26
CA GLU A 118 -18.39 22.31 -35.33
C GLU A 118 -18.86 23.46 -34.43
N VAL A 119 -18.29 23.56 -33.23
CA VAL A 119 -18.47 24.72 -32.36
C VAL A 119 -17.61 25.85 -32.93
N LYS A 120 -18.26 26.86 -33.50
CA LYS A 120 -17.60 28.12 -33.89
C LYS A 120 -16.91 28.73 -32.66
N PRO A 121 -15.61 29.07 -32.72
CA PRO A 121 -14.92 29.71 -31.61
C PRO A 121 -15.44 31.13 -31.43
N VAL A 122 -15.88 31.46 -30.21
CA VAL A 122 -15.97 32.86 -29.76
C VAL A 122 -14.56 33.29 -29.37
N GLU A 123 -14.03 34.32 -30.02
CA GLU A 123 -12.74 34.92 -29.72
C GLU A 123 -12.71 35.42 -28.26
N GLN A 124 -11.77 34.89 -27.48
CA GLN A 124 -11.35 35.45 -26.21
C GLN A 124 -9.86 35.84 -26.34
N PRO A 125 -9.46 37.05 -25.88
CA PRO A 125 -8.13 37.58 -26.13
C PRO A 125 -7.04 36.72 -25.50
N ALA A 126 -6.01 36.44 -26.30
CA ALA A 126 -4.90 35.57 -25.96
C ALA A 126 -4.09 36.08 -24.76
N VAL A 127 -4.20 35.37 -23.63
CA VAL A 127 -3.13 35.36 -22.63
C VAL A 127 -2.13 34.30 -23.05
N LYS A 128 -0.92 34.74 -23.42
CA LYS A 128 0.20 33.88 -23.78
C LYS A 128 0.66 33.10 -22.54
N LEU A 129 0.27 31.83 -22.44
CA LEU A 129 0.92 30.89 -21.52
C LEU A 129 2.06 30.20 -22.28
N ALA A 130 3.30 30.49 -21.89
CA ALA A 130 4.48 29.86 -22.44
C ALA A 130 4.50 28.36 -22.07
N LEU A 131 4.39 27.50 -23.07
CA LEU A 131 4.60 26.05 -22.94
C LEU A 131 6.11 25.77 -22.79
N PRO A 132 6.56 25.00 -21.79
CA PRO A 132 7.92 24.49 -21.80
C PRO A 132 8.06 23.49 -22.94
N LYS A 133 9.07 23.71 -23.78
CA LYS A 133 9.43 22.86 -24.91
C LYS A 133 9.92 21.51 -24.40
N VAL A 134 9.14 20.47 -24.65
CA VAL A 134 9.57 19.08 -24.48
C VAL A 134 10.63 18.79 -25.54
N ALA A 135 11.85 18.48 -25.09
CA ALA A 135 12.93 18.03 -25.95
C ALA A 135 12.69 16.57 -26.35
N PRO A 136 12.94 16.18 -27.62
CA PRO A 136 12.81 14.80 -28.06
C PRO A 136 13.94 13.94 -27.47
N ILE A 137 13.55 12.77 -26.96
CA ILE A 137 14.45 11.73 -26.49
C ILE A 137 15.14 11.13 -27.73
N GLN A 138 16.45 11.32 -27.85
CA GLN A 138 17.26 10.63 -28.86
C GLN A 138 17.63 9.25 -28.33
N THR A 139 17.18 8.22 -29.03
CA THR A 139 17.72 6.86 -28.96
C THR A 139 19.11 6.87 -29.59
N ALA A 140 20.15 6.59 -28.80
CA ALA A 140 21.50 6.36 -29.28
C ALA A 140 21.86 4.89 -29.09
N ASP A 141 22.17 4.25 -30.21
CA ASP A 141 22.67 2.89 -30.39
C ASP A 141 23.98 2.61 -29.65
N ALA A 142 24.19 1.33 -29.37
CA ALA A 142 25.30 0.77 -28.61
C ALA A 142 26.58 0.54 -29.44
N ALA A 143 27.74 0.91 -28.90
CA ALA A 143 29.04 0.21 -29.03
C ALA A 143 30.06 0.75 -27.98
N PRO A 144 31.06 -0.05 -27.54
CA PRO A 144 31.44 -0.11 -26.11
C PRO A 144 32.83 0.45 -25.72
N ALA A 145 33.03 0.55 -24.39
CA ALA A 145 34.27 0.60 -23.58
C ALA A 145 34.55 1.93 -22.84
N PRO A 146 35.27 1.96 -21.68
CA PRO A 146 35.81 0.87 -20.85
C PRO A 146 35.33 0.90 -19.37
N LEU A 147 35.68 -0.16 -18.65
CA LEU A 147 35.50 -0.34 -17.21
C LEU A 147 36.16 0.79 -16.41
N VAL A 148 35.35 1.62 -15.75
CA VAL A 148 35.82 2.54 -14.72
C VAL A 148 35.09 2.21 -13.41
N SER A 149 35.90 1.78 -12.45
CA SER A 149 35.65 1.56 -11.02
C SER A 149 34.34 2.11 -10.46
N ARG A 150 33.56 1.23 -9.81
CA ARG A 150 32.50 1.58 -8.85
C ARG A 150 33.13 2.00 -7.51
N PRO A 151 33.00 3.26 -7.08
CA PRO A 151 32.87 3.56 -5.67
C PRO A 151 31.48 4.13 -5.45
N THR A 152 30.58 3.35 -4.83
CA THR A 152 29.42 3.79 -4.01
C THR A 152 28.33 2.72 -3.96
N LEU A 153 28.47 1.73 -3.07
CA LEU A 153 27.33 0.93 -2.59
C LEU A 153 27.04 1.14 -1.10
N GLN A 154 27.94 1.78 -0.35
CA GLN A 154 27.74 2.00 1.09
C GLN A 154 26.80 3.18 1.40
N LYS A 155 26.71 4.20 0.53
CA LYS A 155 25.85 5.37 0.80
C LYS A 155 24.37 5.15 0.47
N ALA A 156 24.04 4.15 -0.34
CA ALA A 156 22.65 3.81 -0.69
C ALA A 156 21.94 2.93 0.35
N LEU A 157 22.68 2.14 1.14
CA LEU A 157 22.11 1.36 2.24
C LEU A 157 21.81 2.22 3.48
N ALA A 158 22.46 3.38 3.62
CA ALA A 158 22.24 4.30 4.74
C ALA A 158 20.91 5.08 4.64
N THR A 159 20.42 5.36 3.43
CA THR A 159 19.13 6.06 3.22
C THR A 159 17.91 5.12 3.22
N ALA A 160 18.09 3.80 3.05
CA ALA A 160 17.02 2.82 3.19
C ALA A 160 16.70 2.48 4.67
N ALA A 161 17.67 2.67 5.57
CA ALA A 161 17.49 2.43 7.01
C ALA A 161 16.55 3.44 7.70
N THR A 162 16.25 4.57 7.06
CA THR A 162 15.43 5.65 7.62
C THR A 162 13.95 5.59 7.22
N ALA A 163 13.51 4.55 6.51
CA ALA A 163 12.11 4.37 6.07
C ALA A 163 11.21 3.64 7.09
N LYS A 164 11.79 3.07 8.15
CA LYS A 164 11.04 2.42 9.26
C LYS A 164 10.15 3.34 10.13
N PRO A 165 10.36 4.66 10.28
CA PRO A 165 9.56 5.45 11.23
C PRO A 165 8.15 5.77 10.71
N ARG A 166 7.86 5.57 9.41
CA ARG A 166 6.54 5.89 8.85
C ARG A 166 5.53 4.75 9.05
N ILE A 167 5.94 3.50 8.88
CA ILE A 167 5.09 2.31 9.10
C ILE A 167 4.76 2.16 10.59
N GLN A 168 5.74 2.40 11.47
CA GLN A 168 5.54 2.34 12.91
C GLN A 168 4.56 3.42 13.43
N LYS A 169 4.53 4.60 12.80
CA LYS A 169 3.55 5.65 13.13
C LYS A 169 2.11 5.27 12.72
N VAL A 170 1.93 4.53 11.63
CA VAL A 170 0.58 4.09 11.19
C VAL A 170 0.03 3.01 12.11
N ALA A 171 0.85 2.05 12.55
CA ALA A 171 0.41 1.00 13.47
C ALA A 171 -0.03 1.54 14.86
N MET A 172 0.62 2.60 15.35
CA MET A 172 0.26 3.22 16.64
C MET A 172 -1.06 4.02 16.59
N ILE A 173 -1.48 4.46 15.40
CA ILE A 173 -2.76 5.16 15.22
C ILE A 173 -3.91 4.16 15.36
N ASP A 174 -3.79 2.97 14.77
CA ASP A 174 -4.82 1.93 14.84
C ASP A 174 -5.09 1.48 16.29
N SER A 175 -4.04 1.29 17.09
CA SER A 175 -4.19 0.99 18.52
C SER A 175 -4.86 2.11 19.33
N GLY A 176 -4.70 3.36 18.91
CA GLY A 176 -5.39 4.50 19.54
C GLY A 176 -6.88 4.56 19.15
N LEU A 177 -7.21 4.20 17.91
CA LEU A 177 -8.58 4.15 17.42
C LEU A 177 -9.35 2.96 18.02
N LEU A 178 -8.69 1.82 18.18
CA LEU A 178 -9.25 0.58 18.72
C LEU A 178 -9.19 0.47 20.25
N SER A 179 -8.91 1.57 20.96
CA SER A 179 -8.85 1.56 22.42
C SER A 179 -10.23 1.39 23.07
N ASP A 180 -10.30 0.73 24.23
CA ASP A 180 -11.55 0.57 25.00
C ASP A 180 -12.18 1.91 25.38
N ALA A 181 -11.38 2.97 25.48
CA ALA A 181 -11.85 4.32 25.75
C ALA A 181 -12.67 4.89 24.57
N THR A 182 -12.18 4.76 23.33
CA THR A 182 -12.91 5.22 22.14
C THR A 182 -14.18 4.41 21.89
N PHE A 183 -14.13 3.09 22.12
CA PHE A 183 -15.34 2.24 22.05
C PHE A 183 -16.36 2.61 23.15
N GLY A 184 -15.89 2.92 24.36
CA GLY A 184 -16.73 3.40 25.46
C GLY A 184 -17.43 4.72 25.11
N ASP A 185 -16.70 5.68 24.54
CA ASP A 185 -17.25 6.97 24.12
C ASP A 185 -18.29 6.80 23.01
N LEU A 186 -18.03 5.96 22.00
CA LEU A 186 -18.98 5.63 20.92
C LEU A 186 -20.28 4.99 21.44
N VAL A 187 -20.18 4.08 22.40
CA VAL A 187 -21.37 3.45 22.99
C VAL A 187 -22.13 4.46 23.86
N SER A 188 -21.43 5.36 24.54
CA SER A 188 -22.04 6.40 25.37
C SER A 188 -22.79 7.44 24.53
N SER A 189 -22.21 7.87 23.39
CA SER A 189 -22.84 8.82 22.47
C SER A 189 -24.05 8.18 21.78
N ALA A 190 -23.93 6.95 21.31
CA ALA A 190 -25.03 6.20 20.72
C ALA A 190 -26.22 6.03 21.69
N ARG A 191 -25.96 5.83 23.00
CA ARG A 191 -27.01 5.77 24.02
C ARG A 191 -27.67 7.13 24.28
N ARG A 192 -26.91 8.23 24.25
CA ARG A 192 -27.47 9.59 24.39
C ARG A 192 -28.38 9.93 23.22
N GLU A 193 -27.96 9.65 21.98
CA GLU A 193 -28.80 9.88 20.80
C GLU A 193 -30.08 9.03 20.83
N ARG A 194 -30.00 7.77 21.27
CA ARG A 194 -31.18 6.89 21.38
C ARG A 194 -32.23 7.38 22.39
N GLY A 195 -31.81 8.12 23.42
CA GLY A 195 -32.71 8.76 24.39
C GLY A 195 -33.33 10.05 23.89
N THR A 196 -32.73 10.68 22.87
CA THR A 196 -33.19 11.96 22.30
C THR A 196 -34.21 11.76 21.17
N LEU A 197 -34.26 10.55 20.60
CA LEU A 197 -35.19 10.14 19.53
C LEU A 197 -36.47 9.45 20.05
N ARG A 198 -36.81 9.65 21.33
CA ARG A 198 -38.05 9.17 21.96
C ARG A 198 -38.83 10.35 22.52
#